data_AF-A0A1Q3CBF5-F1
#
_entry.id   AF-A0A1Q3CBF5-F1
#
_cell.length_a   1.000
_cell.length_b   1.000
_cell.length_c   1.000
_cell.angle_alpha   90.00
_cell.angle_beta   90.00
_cell.angle_gamma   90.00
#
_symmetry.space_group_name_H-M   'P 1'
#
loop_
_entity.id
_entity.type
_entity.pdbx_description
1 polymer ?
#
loop_
_entity_poly.entity_id
_entity_poly.type
_entity_poly.pdbx_seq_one_letter_code
_entity_poly.pdbx_strand_id
1 'polypeptide(L)'
;MKIIKGMNKGDPHDDMMKLNLRHWCKAYFSTQPKCDIIDNNLAETFNGWILQVRTKAIVSMLKDIRVAIMRRIHEKKIYADKWSGDIAPRIMKKLNDNKKVADNCSIDWNGV
;
A
#
# COMPACT_ATOMS: atom_id res chain seq x y z
N MET A 1 8.88 -4.18 -12.38
CA MET A 1 9.70 -2.96 -12.67
C MET A 1 10.58 -3.04 -13.91
N LYS A 2 11.07 -4.21 -14.38
CA LYS A 2 11.90 -4.28 -15.60
C LYS A 2 11.13 -3.91 -16.89
N ILE A 3 9.84 -4.22 -16.97
CA ILE A 3 8.98 -3.90 -18.12
C ILE A 3 8.82 -2.37 -18.27
N ILE A 4 8.49 -1.66 -17.19
CA ILE A 4 8.30 -0.20 -17.19
C ILE A 4 9.61 0.54 -17.53
N LYS A 5 10.77 0.06 -17.04
CA LYS A 5 12.07 0.67 -17.38
C LYS A 5 12.46 0.51 -18.85
N GLY A 6 11.91 -0.49 -19.55
CA GLY A 6 12.12 -0.71 -20.98
C GLY A 6 11.25 0.16 -21.90
N MET A 7 10.12 0.68 -21.37
CA MET A 7 9.18 1.59 -22.06
C MET A 7 9.72 3.01 -22.19
N ASN A 8 10.87 3.31 -21.60
CA ASN A 8 11.48 4.65 -21.61
C ASN A 8 12.32 4.93 -22.89
N LYS A 9 12.11 4.13 -23.94
CA LYS A 9 12.83 4.24 -25.23
C LYS A 9 11.93 4.69 -26.40
N GLY A 10 10.60 4.67 -26.21
CA GLY A 10 9.60 5.15 -27.17
C GLY A 10 8.69 6.21 -26.55
N ASP A 11 7.66 6.64 -27.29
CA ASP A 11 6.61 7.49 -26.72
C ASP A 11 5.82 6.72 -25.64
N PRO A 12 5.76 7.21 -24.38
CA PRO A 12 5.14 6.47 -23.28
C PRO A 12 3.68 6.13 -23.50
N HIS A 13 2.95 6.96 -24.26
CA HIS A 13 1.55 6.72 -24.56
C HIS A 13 1.40 5.51 -25.48
N ASP A 14 2.17 5.45 -26.57
CA ASP A 14 2.12 4.33 -27.51
C ASP A 14 2.53 2.99 -26.88
N ASP A 15 3.49 3.02 -25.96
CA ASP A 15 3.91 1.82 -25.24
C ASP A 15 2.87 1.34 -24.23
N MET A 16 2.14 2.25 -23.57
CA MET A 16 1.03 1.88 -22.68
C MET A 16 -0.15 1.30 -23.44
N MET A 17 -0.46 1.84 -24.63
CA MET A 17 -1.56 1.35 -25.46
C MET A 17 -1.33 -0.08 -26.01
N LYS A 18 -0.08 -0.54 -26.11
CA LYS A 18 0.26 -1.93 -26.46
C LYS A 18 0.00 -2.93 -25.32
N LEU A 19 -0.13 -2.45 -24.07
CA LEU A 19 -0.39 -3.30 -22.91
C LEU A 19 -1.90 -3.50 -22.73
N ASN A 20 -2.28 -4.70 -22.29
CA ASN A 20 -3.68 -4.99 -21.95
C ASN A 20 -4.21 -3.97 -20.93
N LEU A 21 -5.29 -3.27 -21.31
CA LEU A 21 -5.94 -2.21 -20.53
C LEU A 21 -6.29 -2.64 -19.11
N ARG A 22 -6.59 -3.93 -18.90
CA ARG A 22 -6.89 -4.47 -17.56
C ARG A 22 -5.75 -4.34 -16.56
N HIS A 23 -4.50 -4.18 -17.02
CA HIS A 23 -3.33 -4.12 -16.16
C HIS A 23 -2.93 -2.71 -15.73
N TRP A 24 -3.41 -1.66 -16.41
CA TRP A 24 -2.94 -0.29 -16.16
C TRP A 24 -4.04 0.78 -16.19
N CYS A 25 -5.17 0.51 -16.85
CA CYS A 25 -6.29 1.44 -16.90
C CYS A 25 -7.22 1.20 -15.70
N LYS A 26 -7.34 2.23 -14.85
CA LYS A 26 -8.15 2.21 -13.62
C LYS A 26 -9.61 1.79 -13.85
N ALA A 27 -10.17 2.10 -15.02
CA ALA A 27 -11.55 1.74 -15.38
C ALA A 27 -11.80 0.23 -15.45
N TYR A 28 -10.76 -0.58 -15.64
CA TYR A 28 -10.85 -2.03 -15.82
C TYR A 28 -10.39 -2.83 -14.60
N PHE A 29 -10.03 -2.16 -13.49
CA PHE A 29 -9.61 -2.84 -12.27
C PHE A 29 -10.81 -3.47 -11.57
N SER A 30 -10.62 -4.69 -11.05
CA SER A 30 -11.65 -5.37 -10.27
C SER A 30 -12.02 -4.54 -9.04
N THR A 31 -13.31 -4.37 -8.79
CA THR A 31 -13.84 -3.67 -7.61
C THR A 31 -13.90 -4.56 -6.37
N GLN A 32 -13.60 -5.85 -6.51
CA GLN A 32 -13.63 -6.82 -5.41
C GLN A 32 -12.49 -6.59 -4.40
N PRO A 33 -11.20 -6.53 -4.81
CA PRO A 33 -10.12 -6.21 -3.88
C PRO A 33 -9.96 -4.69 -3.73
N LYS A 34 -10.57 -4.10 -2.70
CA LYS A 34 -10.27 -2.72 -2.28
C LYS A 34 -9.06 -2.69 -1.34
N CYS A 35 -7.89 -3.06 -1.85
CA CYS A 35 -6.65 -2.90 -1.10
C CYS A 35 -6.08 -1.51 -1.34
N ASP A 36 -5.93 -0.72 -0.27
CA ASP A 36 -5.34 0.63 -0.32
C ASP A 36 -3.80 0.60 -0.38
N ILE A 37 -3.21 -0.61 -0.49
CA ILE A 37 -1.77 -0.81 -0.55
C ILE A 37 -1.32 -0.68 -2.00
N ILE A 38 -0.56 0.37 -2.28
CA ILE A 38 0.17 0.54 -3.53
C ILE A 38 1.45 -0.30 -3.41
N ASP A 39 1.52 -1.42 -4.12
CA ASP A 39 2.59 -2.43 -3.99
C ASP A 39 4.02 -1.87 -4.09
N ASN A 40 4.22 -0.79 -4.87
CA ASN A 40 5.53 -0.16 -4.99
C ASN A 40 5.99 0.51 -3.68
N ASN A 41 5.07 1.13 -2.93
CA ASN A 41 5.38 1.81 -1.70
C ASN A 41 5.87 0.84 -0.60
N LEU A 42 5.35 -0.39 -0.60
CA LEU A 42 5.80 -1.43 0.34
C LEU A 42 7.25 -1.84 0.05
N ALA A 43 7.57 -2.07 -1.23
CA ALA A 43 8.92 -2.42 -1.65
C ALA A 43 9.93 -1.27 -1.40
N GLU A 44 9.54 -0.02 -1.69
CA GLU A 44 10.36 1.17 -1.41
C GLU A 44 10.59 1.34 0.10
N THR A 45 9.54 1.23 0.91
CA THR A 45 9.64 1.29 2.37
C THR A 45 10.57 0.20 2.90
N PHE A 46 10.42 -1.04 2.41
CA PHE A 46 11.29 -2.14 2.84
C PHE A 46 12.74 -1.91 2.43
N ASN A 47 13.00 -1.50 1.18
CA ASN A 47 14.35 -1.22 0.69
C ASN A 47 15.02 -0.08 1.45
N GLY A 48 14.30 0.99 1.77
CA GLY A 48 14.80 2.06 2.63
C GLY A 48 15.11 1.58 4.04
N TRP A 49 14.24 0.74 4.61
CA TRP A 49 14.40 0.19 5.96
C TRP A 49 15.63 -0.71 6.11
N ILE A 50 15.96 -1.52 5.08
CA ILE A 50 17.13 -2.40 5.12
C ILE A 50 18.42 -1.76 4.59
N LEU A 51 18.38 -0.53 4.08
CA LEU A 51 19.49 0.09 3.36
C LEU A 51 20.81 0.07 4.17
N GLN A 52 20.74 0.43 5.45
CA GLN A 52 21.92 0.49 6.32
C GLN A 52 22.41 -0.88 6.81
N VAL A 53 21.52 -1.88 6.94
CA VAL A 53 21.92 -3.22 7.41
C VAL A 53 22.53 -4.06 6.29
N ARG A 54 22.23 -3.75 5.02
CA ARG A 54 22.77 -4.45 3.85
C ARG A 54 24.27 -4.28 3.63
N THR A 55 24.89 -3.28 4.25
CA THR A 55 26.34 -3.05 4.17
C THR A 55 27.13 -3.97 5.12
N LYS A 56 26.44 -4.69 6.00
CA LYS A 56 27.06 -5.58 6.99
C LYS A 56 27.25 -7.00 6.44
N ALA A 57 28.15 -7.76 7.06
CA ALA A 57 28.27 -9.19 6.81
C ALA A 57 26.92 -9.91 7.00
N ILE A 58 26.67 -10.97 6.23
CA ILE A 58 25.37 -11.65 6.15
C ILE A 58 24.78 -12.02 7.51
N VAL A 59 25.61 -12.53 8.42
CA VAL A 59 25.19 -12.93 9.78
C VAL A 59 24.75 -11.71 10.60
N SER A 60 25.50 -10.61 10.53
CA SER A 60 25.19 -9.37 11.24
C SER A 60 23.93 -8.70 10.67
N MET A 61 23.81 -8.65 9.34
CA MET A 61 22.62 -8.14 8.65
C MET A 61 21.35 -8.88 9.11
N LEU A 62 21.38 -10.21 9.14
CA LEU A 62 20.23 -11.02 9.55
C LEU A 62 19.88 -10.84 11.03
N LYS A 63 20.88 -10.71 11.91
CA LYS A 63 20.66 -10.41 13.34
C LYS A 63 19.95 -9.07 13.52
N ASP A 64 20.40 -8.04 12.82
CA ASP A 64 19.81 -6.70 12.91
C ASP A 64 18.37 -6.67 12.39
N ILE A 65 18.11 -7.33 11.24
CA ILE A 65 16.75 -7.46 10.68
C ILE A 65 15.85 -8.16 11.70
N ARG A 66 16.30 -9.27 12.30
CA ARG A 66 15.52 -10.01 13.30
C ARG A 66 15.16 -9.12 14.50
N VAL A 67 16.13 -8.42 15.08
CA VAL A 67 15.90 -7.52 16.23
C VAL A 67 14.93 -6.41 15.86
N ALA A 68 15.09 -5.83 14.68
CA ALA A 68 14.22 -4.75 14.22
C ALA A 68 12.76 -5.22 13.98
N ILE A 69 12.56 -6.43 13.45
CA ILE A 69 11.22 -7.05 13.33
C ILE A 69 10.63 -7.30 14.72
N MET A 70 11.39 -7.89 15.64
CA MET A 70 10.93 -8.19 17.00
C MET A 70 10.48 -6.93 17.73
N ARG A 71 11.29 -5.86 17.68
CA ARG A 71 10.93 -4.56 18.26
C ARG A 71 9.64 -4.02 17.65
N ARG A 72 9.51 -4.06 16.33
CA ARG A 72 8.32 -3.57 15.62
C ARG A 72 7.07 -4.35 16.02
N ILE A 73 7.14 -5.68 16.13
CA ILE A 73 6.02 -6.51 16.58
C ILE A 73 5.65 -6.16 18.02
N HIS A 74 6.63 -6.01 18.89
CA HIS A 74 6.41 -5.64 20.29
C HIS A 74 5.72 -4.28 20.44
N GLU A 75 6.20 -3.25 19.73
CA GLU A 75 5.57 -1.92 19.68
C GLU A 75 4.13 -1.99 19.15
N LYS A 76 3.88 -2.81 18.12
CA LYS A 76 2.53 -3.02 17.58
C LYS A 76 1.61 -3.72 18.56
N LYS A 77 2.12 -4.68 19.33
CA LYS A 77 1.38 -5.33 20.40
C LYS A 77 1.02 -4.34 21.50
N ILE A 78 1.97 -3.55 22.01
CA ILE A 78 1.70 -2.52 23.02
C ILE A 78 0.65 -1.52 22.52
N TYR A 79 0.78 -1.11 21.25
CA TYR A 79 -0.21 -0.22 20.64
C TYR A 79 -1.59 -0.88 20.59
N ALA A 80 -1.66 -2.16 20.22
CA ALA A 80 -2.90 -2.93 20.19
C ALA A 80 -3.54 -3.13 21.57
N ASP A 81 -2.73 -3.38 22.59
CA ASP A 81 -3.20 -3.55 23.97
C ASP A 81 -3.84 -2.26 24.52
N LYS A 82 -3.45 -1.09 23.97
CA LYS A 82 -4.03 0.22 24.31
C LYS A 82 -5.28 0.56 23.48
N TRP A 83 -5.65 -0.24 22.49
CA TRP A 83 -6.83 0.02 21.67
C TRP A 83 -8.11 -0.22 22.46
N SER A 84 -9.05 0.70 22.35
CA SER A 84 -10.41 0.54 22.86
C SER A 84 -11.36 0.24 21.70
N GLY A 85 -12.18 -0.79 21.87
CA GLY A 85 -13.20 -1.21 20.91
C GLY A 85 -12.73 -2.22 19.87
N ASP A 86 -13.67 -2.67 19.04
CA ASP A 86 -13.48 -3.81 18.13
C ASP A 86 -12.80 -3.44 16.80
N ILE A 87 -12.68 -2.14 16.51
CA ILE A 87 -12.16 -1.63 15.24
C ILE A 87 -10.86 -0.87 15.48
N ALA A 88 -9.81 -1.21 14.71
CA ALA A 88 -8.52 -0.54 14.81
C ALA A 88 -8.65 1.00 14.63
N PRO A 89 -7.99 1.82 15.45
CA PRO A 89 -8.19 3.28 15.46
C PRO A 89 -7.99 3.97 14.10
N ARG A 90 -7.04 3.49 13.29
CA ARG A 90 -6.81 4.01 11.93
C ARG A 90 -7.99 3.76 10.99
N ILE A 91 -8.58 2.57 11.08
CA ILE A 91 -9.74 2.20 10.26
C ILE A 91 -10.96 2.98 10.73
N MET A 92 -11.17 3.09 12.04
CA MET A 92 -12.25 3.89 12.61
C MET A 92 -12.14 5.37 12.20
N LYS A 93 -10.93 5.93 12.21
CA LYS A 93 -10.69 7.30 11.71
C LYS A 93 -11.09 7.44 10.24
N LYS A 94 -10.61 6.53 9.36
CA LYS A 94 -10.93 6.56 7.93
C LYS A 94 -12.44 6.41 7.68
N LEU A 95 -13.11 5.56 8.45
CA LEU A 95 -14.56 5.39 8.39
C LEU A 95 -15.29 6.69 8.76
N ASN A 96 -14.89 7.33 9.85
CA ASN A 96 -15.50 8.59 10.30
C ASN A 96 -15.25 9.73 9.32
N ASP A 97 -14.07 9.80 8.72
CA ASP A 97 -13.76 10.77 7.66
C ASP A 97 -14.66 10.55 6.44
N ASN A 98 -14.85 9.28 6.02
CA ASN A 98 -15.74 8.95 4.91
C ASN A 98 -17.22 9.23 5.20
N LYS A 99 -17.68 9.02 6.45
CA LYS A 99 -19.05 9.35 6.86
C LYS A 99 -19.36 10.83 6.65
N LYS A 100 -18.45 11.72 7.08
CA LYS A 100 -18.61 13.17 6.87
C LYS A 100 -18.72 13.57 5.40
N VAL A 101 -18.01 12.87 4.52
CA VAL A 101 -18.10 13.11 3.08
C VAL A 101 -19.45 12.63 2.55
N ALA A 102 -19.90 11.44 2.98
CA ALA A 102 -21.18 10.87 2.60
C ALA A 102 -22.37 11.73 3.05
N ASP A 103 -22.28 12.38 4.22
CA ASP A 103 -23.30 13.31 4.72
C ASP A 103 -23.55 14.48 3.75
N ASN A 104 -22.56 14.84 2.91
CA ASN A 104 -22.66 15.89 1.90
C ASN A 104 -23.05 15.36 0.50
N CYS A 105 -23.32 14.07 0.34
CA CYS A 105 -23.73 13.49 -0.94
C CYS A 105 -25.25 13.39 -1.03
N SER A 106 -25.83 13.98 -2.08
CA SER A 106 -27.22 13.73 -2.48
C SER A 106 -27.28 12.44 -3.29
N ILE A 107 -28.26 11.58 -2.97
CA ILE A 107 -28.53 10.38 -3.75
C ILE A 107 -29.40 10.78 -4.93
N ASP A 108 -28.83 10.83 -6.13
CA ASP A 108 -29.60 10.86 -7.37
C ASP A 108 -29.92 9.42 -7.78
N TRP A 109 -31.14 8.98 -7.45
CA TRP A 109 -31.65 7.69 -7.88
C TRP A 109 -32.19 7.81 -9.31
N ASN A 110 -31.62 7.04 -10.25
CA ASN A 110 -31.97 7.08 -11.67
C ASN A 110 -32.93 5.97 -12.13
N GLY A 111 -33.59 5.30 -11.19
CA GLY A 111 -34.82 4.55 -11.48
C GLY A 111 -34.70 3.32 -12.36
N VAL A 112 -33.53 2.69 -12.47
CA VAL A 112 -33.38 1.38 -13.13
C VAL A 112 -33.51 0.25 -12.12
#